data_AF-A0A932SF04-F1
#
_entry.id   AF-A0A932SF04-F1
#
_cell.length_a   1.000
_cell.length_b   1.000
_cell.length_c   1.000
_cell.angle_alpha   90.00
_cell.angle_beta   90.00
_cell.angle_gamma   90.00
#
_symmetry.space_group_name_H-M   'P 1'
#
loop_
_entity.id
_entity.type
_entity.pdbx_description
1 polymer ?
#
loop_
_entity_poly.entity_id
_entity_poly.type
_entity_poly.pdbx_seq_one_letter_code
_entity_poly.pdbx_strand_id
1 'polypeptide(L)'
;MRWIADFHLHSKYSGGCSPLMEPEHLAAWGAKKGLNLLGTGDFTHPIYLARLKEIMEPAEPGLLRLKSTPRDSDASPFVRFVLSSEMGLFFKQDDQWRKIHLIIVAPSFDIVDRINAAVQRYGDLAEDGRPKLFLSLTDCIDLVRGISEGCWLIPAHIWSPWFSLFGAFSGFDSLEEALGKNVTAIDAVETGLSSDPAMNRRVSALDHLPLISNSDAHSLPKLGREANVLEAEADLSALRAAIKSQDPNRFLYTIEFYPEEGKYHYDGHRGCGVSLPPEETERLKRRCPVCGKRLTIGVMHRVEDLADRPEQGLPPPRIPARYLVPLIEIIAEAMGRRVEAKGVTQTYDRLIAAGKNEFRILRDAPPEELATFVPPDILKGILRMRAGEVIKIPGYDGIFGKIQLLK
;
A
#
# COMPACT_ATOMS: atom_id res chain seq x y z
N MET A 1 13.78 -16.67 -6.77
CA MET A 1 13.02 -15.96 -7.82
C MET A 1 12.70 -14.56 -7.31
N ARG A 2 12.80 -13.53 -8.16
CA ARG A 2 12.44 -12.16 -7.79
C ARG A 2 10.94 -11.90 -7.93
N TRP A 3 10.31 -11.46 -6.86
CA TRP A 3 8.91 -11.06 -6.79
C TRP A 3 8.79 -9.55 -6.62
N ILE A 4 7.80 -8.95 -7.27
CA ILE A 4 7.33 -7.58 -7.03
C ILE A 4 5.85 -7.72 -6.71
N ALA A 5 5.57 -7.60 -5.42
CA ALA A 5 4.33 -8.04 -4.80
C ALA A 5 3.53 -6.87 -4.25
N ASP A 6 2.25 -6.83 -4.58
CA ASP A 6 1.28 -5.89 -4.02
C ASP A 6 0.13 -6.69 -3.39
N PHE A 7 0.14 -6.81 -2.06
CA PHE A 7 -0.73 -7.73 -1.33
C PHE A 7 -2.10 -7.11 -0.97
N HIS A 8 -2.21 -5.79 -1.04
CA HIS A 8 -3.39 -5.04 -0.61
C HIS A 8 -3.97 -4.22 -1.75
N LEU A 9 -5.12 -4.68 -2.24
CA LEU A 9 -5.93 -4.03 -3.26
C LEU A 9 -7.38 -4.45 -3.06
N HIS A 10 -8.28 -3.78 -3.75
CA HIS A 10 -9.71 -4.05 -3.66
C HIS A 10 -10.31 -4.48 -5.00
N SER A 11 -11.38 -5.25 -4.92
CA SER A 11 -12.20 -5.65 -6.05
C SER A 11 -13.25 -4.59 -6.39
N LYS A 12 -14.01 -4.80 -7.47
CA LYS A 12 -15.16 -3.96 -7.81
C LYS A 12 -16.29 -3.95 -6.76
N TYR A 13 -16.25 -4.87 -5.79
CA TYR A 13 -17.27 -4.99 -4.74
C TYR A 13 -16.98 -4.08 -3.54
N SER A 14 -15.79 -3.48 -3.45
CA SER A 14 -15.50 -2.47 -2.42
C SER A 14 -15.96 -1.08 -2.83
N GLY A 15 -16.47 -0.32 -1.87
CA GLY A 15 -16.91 1.06 -2.08
C GLY A 15 -15.83 1.95 -2.71
N GLY A 16 -16.21 2.71 -3.75
CA GLY A 16 -15.29 3.63 -4.45
C GLY A 16 -14.30 2.96 -5.40
N CYS A 17 -14.38 1.65 -5.60
CA CYS A 17 -13.54 0.93 -6.55
C CYS A 17 -14.07 1.00 -7.99
N SER A 18 -13.15 0.99 -8.94
CA SER A 18 -13.48 0.90 -10.36
C SER A 18 -14.18 -0.43 -10.67
N PRO A 19 -15.20 -0.45 -11.55
CA PRO A 19 -15.83 -1.70 -12.00
C PRO A 19 -14.86 -2.63 -12.76
N LEU A 20 -13.69 -2.11 -13.16
CA LEU A 20 -12.64 -2.88 -13.82
C LEU A 20 -11.71 -3.61 -12.85
N MET A 21 -11.88 -3.46 -11.53
CA MET A 21 -11.09 -4.17 -10.51
C MET A 21 -11.52 -5.65 -10.44
N GLU A 22 -11.14 -6.40 -11.47
CA GLU A 22 -11.42 -7.82 -11.68
C GLU A 22 -10.11 -8.56 -11.98
N PRO A 23 -9.95 -9.84 -11.59
CA PRO A 23 -8.68 -10.57 -11.67
C PRO A 23 -7.99 -10.56 -13.03
N GLU A 24 -8.74 -10.64 -14.13
CA GLU A 24 -8.19 -10.61 -15.49
C GLU A 24 -7.55 -9.25 -15.81
N HIS A 25 -8.21 -8.16 -15.43
CA HIS A 25 -7.67 -6.82 -15.61
C HIS A 25 -6.54 -6.53 -14.62
N LEU A 26 -6.63 -7.03 -13.40
CA LEU A 26 -5.55 -6.96 -12.41
C LEU A 26 -4.30 -7.64 -12.95
N ALA A 27 -4.40 -8.83 -13.54
CA ALA A 27 -3.27 -9.52 -14.16
C ALA A 27 -2.68 -8.70 -15.33
N ALA A 28 -3.53 -8.17 -16.22
CA ALA A 28 -3.08 -7.36 -17.35
C ALA A 28 -2.43 -6.03 -16.93
N TRP A 29 -2.87 -5.41 -15.83
CA TRP A 29 -2.23 -4.21 -15.30
C TRP A 29 -1.01 -4.52 -14.44
N GLY A 30 -1.01 -5.63 -13.72
CA GLY A 30 0.17 -6.13 -13.01
C GLY A 30 1.33 -6.31 -13.98
N ALA A 31 1.07 -6.99 -15.10
CA ALA A 31 1.96 -7.08 -16.26
C ALA A 31 2.50 -5.71 -16.72
N LYS A 32 1.57 -4.78 -16.96
CA LYS A 32 1.85 -3.42 -17.45
C LYS A 32 2.73 -2.63 -16.48
N LYS A 33 2.49 -2.77 -15.18
CA LYS A 33 3.25 -2.14 -14.10
C LYS A 33 4.59 -2.82 -13.87
N GLY A 34 4.67 -4.13 -14.07
CA GLY A 34 5.82 -4.97 -13.72
C GLY A 34 5.65 -5.72 -12.39
N LEU A 35 4.42 -5.80 -11.87
CA LEU A 35 4.04 -6.66 -10.75
C LEU A 35 3.90 -8.11 -11.24
N ASN A 36 4.41 -9.05 -10.47
CA ASN A 36 4.30 -10.48 -10.78
C ASN A 36 3.66 -11.29 -9.63
N LEU A 37 3.30 -10.64 -8.52
CA LEU A 37 2.47 -11.19 -7.45
C LEU A 37 1.46 -10.15 -6.99
N LEU A 38 0.18 -10.51 -6.95
CA LEU A 38 -0.91 -9.63 -6.53
C LEU A 38 -1.75 -10.29 -5.44
N GLY A 39 -2.28 -9.49 -4.51
CA GLY A 39 -3.45 -9.89 -3.73
C GLY A 39 -4.68 -10.03 -4.62
N THR A 40 -5.61 -10.91 -4.27
CA THR A 40 -6.92 -10.94 -4.93
C THR A 40 -7.81 -9.75 -4.51
N GLY A 41 -7.60 -9.24 -3.29
CA GLY A 41 -8.56 -8.40 -2.60
C GLY A 41 -9.81 -9.17 -2.17
N ASP A 42 -10.53 -8.63 -1.19
CA ASP A 42 -11.95 -8.85 -0.92
C ASP A 42 -12.46 -10.31 -0.94
N PHE A 43 -11.66 -11.32 -0.59
CA PHE A 43 -12.10 -12.73 -0.64
C PHE A 43 -13.28 -13.01 0.30
N THR A 44 -13.59 -12.10 1.21
CA THR A 44 -14.75 -12.18 2.12
C THR A 44 -16.06 -12.02 1.38
N HIS A 45 -16.10 -11.26 0.28
CA HIS A 45 -17.33 -10.98 -0.44
C HIS A 45 -17.81 -12.24 -1.21
N PRO A 46 -19.02 -12.76 -0.94
CA PRO A 46 -19.41 -14.10 -1.38
C PRO A 46 -19.50 -14.24 -2.90
N ILE A 47 -20.00 -13.21 -3.61
CA ILE A 47 -20.07 -13.22 -5.07
C ILE A 47 -18.65 -13.15 -5.68
N TYR A 48 -17.75 -12.39 -5.06
CA TYR A 48 -16.38 -12.30 -5.54
C TYR A 48 -15.61 -13.59 -5.29
N LEU A 49 -15.77 -14.19 -4.11
CA LEU A 49 -15.17 -15.47 -3.78
C LEU A 49 -15.62 -16.59 -4.74
N ALA A 50 -16.91 -16.65 -5.06
CA ALA A 50 -17.43 -17.58 -6.06
C ALA A 50 -16.75 -17.37 -7.42
N ARG A 51 -16.60 -16.11 -7.83
CA ARG A 51 -15.88 -15.73 -9.06
C ARG A 51 -14.40 -16.16 -9.01
N LEU A 52 -13.69 -15.91 -7.91
CA LEU A 52 -12.29 -16.32 -7.74
C LEU A 52 -12.14 -17.84 -7.90
N LYS A 53 -13.00 -18.63 -7.26
CA LYS A 53 -13.00 -20.10 -7.39
C LYS A 53 -13.30 -20.59 -8.81
N GLU A 54 -14.15 -19.86 -9.54
CA GLU A 54 -14.50 -20.17 -10.92
C GLU A 54 -13.29 -20.00 -11.86
N ILE A 55 -12.51 -18.93 -11.71
CA ILE A 55 -11.47 -18.57 -12.69
C ILE A 55 -10.05 -18.83 -12.26
N MET A 56 -9.79 -19.08 -10.98
CA MET A 56 -8.44 -19.32 -10.48
C MET A 56 -8.20 -20.80 -10.23
N GLU A 57 -6.96 -21.21 -10.42
CA GLU A 57 -6.47 -22.53 -10.07
C GLU A 57 -5.13 -22.42 -9.33
N PRO A 58 -4.77 -23.42 -8.50
CA PRO A 58 -3.45 -23.50 -7.88
C PRO A 58 -2.34 -23.50 -8.92
N ALA A 59 -1.28 -22.74 -8.65
CA ALA A 59 -0.08 -22.68 -9.48
C ALA A 59 1.14 -23.26 -8.75
N GLU A 60 1.40 -22.75 -7.55
CA GLU A 60 2.41 -23.22 -6.61
C GLU A 60 1.80 -23.22 -5.19
N PRO A 61 2.44 -23.79 -4.15
CA PRO A 61 1.84 -23.86 -2.82
C PRO A 61 1.44 -22.48 -2.27
N GLY A 62 0.14 -22.28 -2.08
CA GLY A 62 -0.46 -21.02 -1.64
C GLY A 62 -0.52 -19.91 -2.69
N LEU A 63 -0.12 -20.18 -3.94
CA LEU A 63 -0.17 -19.24 -5.06
C LEU A 63 -1.20 -19.71 -6.11
N LEU A 64 -1.91 -18.75 -6.70
CA LEU A 64 -2.94 -18.97 -7.70
C LEU A 64 -2.54 -18.36 -9.05
N ARG A 65 -3.16 -18.85 -10.12
CA ARG A 65 -3.16 -18.25 -11.45
C ARG A 65 -4.54 -18.30 -12.07
N LEU A 66 -4.78 -17.48 -13.09
CA LEU A 66 -5.99 -17.57 -13.91
C LEU A 66 -5.98 -18.86 -14.76
N LYS A 67 -7.10 -19.58 -14.81
CA LYS A 67 -7.31 -20.80 -15.63
C LYS A 67 -7.15 -20.51 -17.12
N SER A 68 -7.74 -19.40 -17.57
CA SER A 68 -7.54 -18.88 -18.92
C SER A 68 -6.88 -17.52 -18.82
N THR A 69 -5.65 -17.43 -19.32
CA THR A 69 -5.10 -16.14 -19.71
C THR A 69 -5.76 -15.73 -21.03
N PRO A 70 -6.12 -14.44 -21.23
CA PRO A 70 -6.54 -13.97 -22.53
C PRO A 70 -5.48 -14.37 -23.56
N ARG A 71 -5.83 -15.31 -24.45
CA ARG A 71 -5.01 -15.71 -25.59
C ARG A 71 -4.99 -14.53 -26.55
N ASP A 72 -4.04 -13.62 -26.39
CA ASP A 72 -3.58 -12.68 -27.43
C ASP A 72 -2.35 -11.88 -26.98
N SER A 73 -1.38 -12.54 -26.35
CA SER A 73 0.02 -12.21 -26.56
C SER A 73 0.89 -13.38 -26.10
N ASP A 74 1.89 -13.76 -26.91
CA ASP A 74 3.01 -14.63 -26.53
C ASP A 74 3.90 -14.02 -25.41
N ALA A 75 3.38 -13.01 -24.71
CA ALA A 75 4.00 -12.21 -23.66
C ALA A 75 3.08 -12.02 -22.43
N SER A 76 1.98 -12.77 -22.28
CA SER A 76 1.14 -12.70 -21.07
C SER A 76 1.98 -13.10 -19.85
N PRO A 77 2.36 -12.16 -18.96
CA PRO A 77 3.41 -12.45 -18.00
C PRO A 77 2.90 -13.32 -16.88
N PHE A 78 3.87 -14.02 -16.29
CA PHE A 78 3.80 -14.75 -15.05
C PHE A 78 3.31 -13.82 -13.92
N VAL A 79 2.00 -13.64 -13.79
CA VAL A 79 1.38 -13.01 -12.61
C VAL A 79 0.76 -14.11 -11.76
N ARG A 80 1.15 -14.13 -10.49
CA ARG A 80 0.54 -14.98 -9.48
C ARG A 80 -0.36 -14.17 -8.58
N PHE A 81 -1.30 -14.85 -7.95
CA PHE A 81 -2.20 -14.28 -6.97
C PHE A 81 -2.05 -14.96 -5.62
N VAL A 82 -2.19 -14.19 -4.54
CA VAL A 82 -2.46 -14.71 -3.19
C VAL A 82 -3.88 -14.32 -2.79
N LEU A 83 -4.58 -15.18 -2.05
CA LEU A 83 -5.88 -14.83 -1.51
C LEU A 83 -5.68 -13.80 -0.40
N SER A 84 -6.03 -12.55 -0.66
CA SER A 84 -5.99 -11.48 0.34
C SER A 84 -7.35 -10.80 0.51
N SER A 85 -7.60 -10.29 1.70
CA SER A 85 -8.77 -9.46 2.01
C SER A 85 -8.42 -8.49 3.13
N GLU A 86 -8.99 -7.29 3.06
CA GLU A 86 -8.99 -6.35 4.18
C GLU A 86 -10.32 -6.49 4.93
N MET A 87 -10.28 -6.53 6.26
CA MET A 87 -11.47 -6.52 7.12
C MET A 87 -11.49 -5.26 7.96
N GLY A 88 -12.64 -4.57 7.99
CA GLY A 88 -12.85 -3.42 8.86
C GLY A 88 -13.38 -3.86 10.22
N LEU A 89 -12.55 -3.73 11.25
CA LEU A 89 -12.87 -4.13 12.63
C LEU A 89 -13.38 -2.94 13.43
N PHE A 90 -14.55 -3.08 14.06
CA PHE A 90 -15.22 -2.05 14.84
C PHE A 90 -15.53 -2.58 16.24
N PHE A 91 -14.95 -1.97 17.26
CA PHE A 91 -15.10 -2.45 18.63
C PHE A 91 -14.92 -1.31 19.64
N LYS A 92 -15.31 -1.57 20.88
CA LYS A 92 -14.97 -0.68 22.00
C LYS A 92 -13.81 -1.29 22.78
N GLN A 93 -12.86 -0.43 23.15
CA GLN A 93 -11.80 -0.75 24.10
C GLN A 93 -11.56 0.49 24.96
N ASP A 94 -11.50 0.32 26.28
CA ASP A 94 -11.32 1.40 27.26
C ASP A 94 -12.26 2.60 27.04
N ASP A 95 -13.54 2.30 26.84
CA ASP A 95 -14.64 3.23 26.52
C ASP A 95 -14.50 4.03 25.21
N GLN A 96 -13.48 3.74 24.40
CA GLN A 96 -13.26 4.36 23.09
C GLN A 96 -13.68 3.43 21.95
N TRP A 97 -14.31 4.00 20.91
CA TRP A 97 -14.58 3.27 19.68
C TRP A 97 -13.29 3.18 18.86
N ARG A 98 -12.84 1.95 18.62
CA ARG A 98 -11.72 1.62 17.76
C ARG A 98 -12.24 1.17 16.40
N LYS A 99 -11.55 1.63 15.36
CA LYS A 99 -11.80 1.24 13.97
C LYS A 99 -10.46 0.94 13.35
N ILE A 100 -10.25 -0.31 12.98
CA ILE A 100 -8.94 -0.80 12.53
C ILE A 100 -9.16 -1.69 11.32
N HIS A 101 -8.35 -1.50 10.29
CA HIS A 101 -8.30 -2.42 9.17
C HIS A 101 -7.21 -3.47 9.38
N LEU A 102 -7.54 -4.71 9.04
CA LEU A 102 -6.63 -5.85 9.12
C LEU A 102 -6.63 -6.58 7.78
N ILE A 103 -5.46 -6.67 7.15
CA ILE A 103 -5.24 -7.48 5.96
C ILE A 103 -4.97 -8.91 6.40
N ILE A 104 -5.62 -9.84 5.72
CA ILE A 104 -5.43 -11.27 5.87
C ILE A 104 -4.98 -11.83 4.53
N VAL A 105 -3.87 -12.59 4.53
CA VAL A 105 -3.48 -13.43 3.39
C VAL A 105 -3.68 -14.90 3.76
N ALA A 106 -4.48 -15.62 2.98
CA ALA A 106 -4.87 -17.00 3.26
C ALA A 106 -4.20 -18.00 2.29
N PRO A 107 -3.80 -19.19 2.76
CA PRO A 107 -3.07 -20.16 1.95
C PRO A 107 -3.93 -20.98 0.98
N SER A 108 -5.26 -21.02 1.18
CA SER A 108 -6.15 -21.79 0.31
C SER A 108 -7.61 -21.32 0.42
N PHE A 109 -8.40 -21.69 -0.59
CA PHE A 109 -9.85 -21.45 -0.58
C PHE A 109 -10.57 -22.15 0.59
N ASP A 110 -10.11 -23.33 1.03
CA ASP A 110 -10.67 -24.01 2.21
C ASP A 110 -10.49 -23.16 3.48
N ILE A 111 -9.30 -22.59 3.67
CA ILE A 111 -9.04 -21.68 4.79
C ILE A 111 -9.88 -20.41 4.66
N VAL A 112 -10.02 -19.85 3.46
CA VAL A 112 -10.92 -18.70 3.22
C VAL A 112 -12.37 -19.03 3.60
N ASP A 113 -12.89 -20.18 3.20
CA ASP A 113 -14.26 -20.60 3.52
C ASP A 113 -14.47 -20.71 5.04
N ARG A 114 -13.49 -21.27 5.75
CA ARG A 114 -13.52 -21.38 7.22
C ARG A 114 -13.44 -20.01 7.90
N ILE A 115 -12.62 -19.09 7.38
CA ILE A 115 -12.55 -17.70 7.87
C ILE A 115 -13.91 -17.02 7.67
N ASN A 116 -14.45 -17.01 6.45
CA ASN A 116 -15.72 -16.37 6.14
C ASN A 116 -16.88 -16.94 6.98
N ALA A 117 -16.95 -18.27 7.12
CA ALA A 117 -17.94 -18.92 7.97
C ALA A 117 -17.83 -18.52 9.45
N ALA A 118 -16.62 -18.25 9.92
CA ALA A 118 -16.38 -17.83 11.29
C ALA A 118 -16.70 -16.34 11.51
N VAL A 119 -16.37 -15.46 10.55
CA VAL A 119 -16.52 -14.01 10.71
C VAL A 119 -17.91 -13.46 10.33
N GLN A 120 -18.70 -14.17 9.51
CA GLN A 120 -20.05 -13.73 9.08
C GLN A 120 -21.03 -13.46 10.24
N ARG A 121 -20.75 -14.00 11.44
CA ARG A 121 -21.57 -13.74 12.63
C ARG A 121 -21.39 -12.32 13.20
N TYR A 122 -20.34 -11.62 12.78
CA TYR A 122 -19.97 -10.29 13.27
C TYR A 122 -20.33 -9.15 12.29
N GLY A 123 -20.84 -9.47 11.10
CA GLY A 123 -21.21 -8.48 10.09
C GLY A 123 -21.63 -9.13 8.78
N ASP A 124 -22.26 -8.35 7.90
CA ASP A 124 -22.68 -8.82 6.58
C ASP A 124 -21.50 -8.77 5.60
N LEU A 125 -21.09 -9.95 5.11
CA LEU A 125 -19.98 -10.07 4.16
C LEU A 125 -20.37 -9.66 2.73
N ALA A 126 -21.67 -9.53 2.44
CA ALA A 126 -22.16 -9.15 1.12
C ALA A 126 -22.37 -7.64 0.95
N GLU A 127 -22.23 -6.84 2.01
CA GLU A 127 -22.47 -5.39 1.96
C GLU A 127 -21.37 -4.65 1.15
N ASP A 128 -20.11 -5.03 1.36
CA ASP A 128 -18.94 -4.38 0.76
C ASP A 128 -17.80 -5.40 0.65
N GLY A 129 -16.91 -5.22 -0.34
CA GLY A 129 -15.69 -6.01 -0.49
C GLY A 129 -14.78 -5.98 0.73
N ARG A 130 -14.79 -4.86 1.48
CA ARG A 130 -14.22 -4.73 2.81
C ARG A 130 -15.35 -4.75 3.87
N PRO A 131 -15.64 -5.91 4.46
CA PRO A 131 -16.75 -6.04 5.38
C PRO A 131 -16.50 -5.25 6.66
N LYS A 132 -17.57 -4.67 7.19
CA LYS A 132 -17.60 -4.09 8.53
C LYS A 132 -17.96 -5.16 9.55
N LEU A 133 -17.02 -5.52 10.40
CA LEU A 133 -17.15 -6.56 11.42
C LEU A 133 -17.13 -5.94 12.82
N PHE A 134 -18.14 -6.22 13.62
CA PHE A 134 -18.19 -5.89 15.04
C PHE A 134 -17.42 -6.91 15.88
N LEU A 135 -16.09 -6.87 15.75
CA LEU A 135 -15.15 -7.81 16.32
C LEU A 135 -13.89 -7.05 16.77
N SER A 136 -13.33 -7.42 17.93
CA SER A 136 -12.09 -6.80 18.40
C SER A 136 -10.89 -7.25 17.56
N LEU A 137 -9.83 -6.43 17.53
CA LEU A 137 -8.60 -6.78 16.82
C LEU A 137 -7.99 -8.09 17.34
N THR A 138 -7.89 -8.25 18.66
CA THR A 138 -7.32 -9.45 19.30
C THR A 138 -8.19 -10.69 19.07
N ASP A 139 -9.52 -10.57 19.15
CA ASP A 139 -10.42 -11.71 18.90
C ASP A 139 -10.37 -12.14 17.43
N CYS A 140 -10.25 -11.19 16.50
CA CYS A 140 -10.07 -11.49 15.09
C CYS A 140 -8.76 -12.25 14.85
N ILE A 141 -7.65 -11.79 15.45
CA ILE A 141 -6.35 -12.47 15.37
C ILE A 141 -6.43 -13.88 15.94
N ASP A 142 -6.96 -14.05 17.15
CA ASP A 142 -7.11 -15.35 17.82
C ASP A 142 -7.98 -16.30 16.98
N LEU A 143 -9.10 -15.80 16.42
CA LEU A 143 -10.00 -16.57 15.56
C LEU A 143 -9.29 -17.05 14.29
N VAL A 144 -8.58 -16.17 13.58
CA VAL A 144 -7.91 -16.54 12.31
C VAL A 144 -6.74 -17.47 12.57
N ARG A 145 -5.95 -17.24 13.63
CA ARG A 145 -4.86 -18.14 14.04
C ARG A 145 -5.37 -19.53 14.41
N GLY A 146 -6.50 -19.60 15.14
CA GLY A 146 -7.16 -20.87 15.47
C GLY A 146 -7.65 -21.65 14.25
N ILE A 147 -7.90 -20.98 13.11
CA ILE A 147 -8.25 -21.63 11.84
C ILE A 147 -7.01 -22.14 11.11
N SER A 148 -5.97 -21.29 10.99
CA SER A 148 -4.72 -21.64 10.34
C SER A 148 -3.56 -20.75 10.78
N GLU A 149 -2.48 -21.39 11.23
CA GLU A 149 -1.19 -20.73 11.42
C GLU A 149 -0.59 -20.21 10.12
N GLY A 150 -1.03 -20.70 8.96
CA GLY A 150 -0.55 -20.29 7.64
C GLY A 150 -1.05 -18.93 7.18
N CYS A 151 -2.07 -18.36 7.82
CA CYS A 151 -2.59 -17.04 7.50
C CYS A 151 -1.60 -15.93 7.86
N TRP A 152 -1.53 -14.89 7.04
CA TRP A 152 -0.77 -13.68 7.39
C TRP A 152 -1.72 -12.67 8.00
N LEU A 153 -1.31 -12.02 9.07
CA LEU A 153 -2.10 -10.98 9.75
C LEU A 153 -1.30 -9.69 9.77
N ILE A 154 -1.83 -8.66 9.12
CA ILE A 154 -1.10 -7.42 8.86
C ILE A 154 -2.05 -6.24 9.14
N PRO A 155 -1.83 -5.47 10.21
CA PRO A 155 -2.53 -4.19 10.39
C PRO A 155 -2.31 -3.29 9.17
N ALA A 156 -3.40 -2.88 8.53
CA ALA A 156 -3.35 -2.11 7.28
C ALA A 156 -2.97 -0.65 7.55
N HIS A 157 -2.26 -0.05 6.58
CA HIS A 157 -1.94 1.38 6.49
C HIS A 157 -1.88 2.13 7.83
N ILE A 158 -0.97 1.74 8.73
CA ILE A 158 -1.09 1.95 10.18
C ILE A 158 -1.12 3.42 10.64
N TRP A 159 -0.82 4.37 9.76
CA TRP A 159 -0.82 5.81 10.04
C TRP A 159 -1.95 6.61 9.39
N SER A 160 -2.78 6.01 8.54
CA SER A 160 -3.90 6.76 7.96
C SER A 160 -4.79 7.29 9.10
N PRO A 161 -5.26 8.56 9.06
CA PRO A 161 -5.90 9.18 10.23
C PRO A 161 -7.11 8.39 10.77
N TRP A 162 -7.78 7.67 9.88
CA TRP A 162 -8.92 6.79 10.15
C TRP A 162 -8.54 5.33 9.93
N PHE A 163 -9.27 4.42 10.59
CA PHE A 163 -9.21 2.97 10.33
C PHE A 163 -7.83 2.32 10.52
N SER A 164 -6.93 2.93 11.29
CA SER A 164 -5.53 2.52 11.35
C SER A 164 -5.03 2.36 12.77
N LEU A 165 -4.02 1.51 12.94
CA LEU A 165 -3.46 1.15 14.24
C LEU A 165 -3.02 2.37 15.06
N PHE A 166 -2.30 3.31 14.45
CA PHE A 166 -1.82 4.55 15.07
C PHE A 166 -2.53 5.80 14.54
N GLY A 167 -3.67 5.63 13.87
CA GLY A 167 -4.44 6.74 13.30
C GLY A 167 -4.88 7.74 14.36
N ALA A 168 -4.77 9.03 14.04
CA ALA A 168 -4.97 10.13 15.00
C ALA A 168 -6.38 10.23 15.61
N PHE A 169 -7.40 9.58 15.04
CA PHE A 169 -8.79 9.69 15.51
C PHE A 169 -9.31 8.49 16.29
N SER A 170 -8.92 7.27 15.93
CA SER A 170 -9.43 6.03 16.52
C SER A 170 -8.36 4.97 16.77
N GLY A 171 -7.09 5.30 16.53
CA GLY A 171 -5.95 4.42 16.76
C GLY A 171 -5.42 4.48 18.19
N PHE A 172 -4.44 3.64 18.47
CA PHE A 172 -3.77 3.44 19.75
C PHE A 172 -2.47 4.24 19.81
N ASP A 173 -1.91 4.38 21.02
CA ASP A 173 -0.60 5.02 21.21
C ASP A 173 0.55 4.00 21.28
N SER A 174 0.27 2.69 21.40
CA SER A 174 1.28 1.63 21.38
C SER A 174 0.78 0.31 20.79
N LEU A 175 1.72 -0.56 20.40
CA LEU A 175 1.41 -1.93 19.94
C LEU A 175 0.82 -2.76 21.08
N GLU A 176 1.31 -2.58 22.30
CA GLU A 176 0.88 -3.32 23.48
C GLU A 176 -0.57 -3.00 23.84
N GLU A 177 -0.99 -1.73 23.72
CA GLU A 177 -2.39 -1.33 23.91
C GLU A 177 -3.29 -1.95 22.83
N ALA A 178 -2.83 -1.97 21.58
CA ALA A 178 -3.63 -2.43 20.45
C ALA A 178 -3.74 -3.96 20.36
N LEU A 179 -2.67 -4.68 20.67
CA LEU A 179 -2.52 -6.11 20.40
C LEU A 179 -2.38 -6.95 21.68
N GLY A 180 -1.98 -6.37 22.81
CA GLY A 180 -1.79 -7.10 24.07
C GLY A 180 -0.90 -8.34 23.92
N LYS A 181 -1.44 -9.52 24.25
CA LYS A 181 -0.74 -10.81 24.09
C LYS A 181 -0.43 -11.17 22.63
N ASN A 182 -1.11 -10.55 21.66
CA ASN A 182 -1.04 -10.86 20.24
C ASN A 182 0.02 -10.07 19.48
N VAL A 183 0.88 -9.28 20.14
CA VAL A 183 1.96 -8.50 19.48
C VAL A 183 2.84 -9.40 18.60
N THR A 184 3.13 -10.63 19.02
CA THR A 184 3.94 -11.60 18.26
C THR A 184 3.16 -12.39 17.21
N ALA A 185 1.83 -12.23 17.16
CA ALA A 185 0.94 -12.97 16.28
C ALA A 185 0.72 -12.30 14.92
N ILE A 186 1.18 -11.06 14.72
CA ILE A 186 1.17 -10.39 13.41
C ILE A 186 2.44 -10.72 12.62
N ASP A 187 2.37 -10.59 11.30
CA ASP A 187 3.48 -10.96 10.40
C ASP A 187 4.26 -9.78 9.86
N ALA A 188 3.59 -8.64 9.75
CA ALA A 188 4.14 -7.36 9.31
C ALA A 188 3.16 -6.25 9.72
N VAL A 189 3.56 -5.01 9.50
CA VAL A 189 2.64 -3.86 9.45
C VAL A 189 2.74 -3.21 8.08
N GLU A 190 1.61 -2.74 7.57
CA GLU A 190 1.59 -1.97 6.33
C GLU A 190 1.76 -0.49 6.63
N THR A 191 2.77 0.16 6.03
CA THR A 191 3.03 1.60 6.19
C THR A 191 1.86 2.42 5.66
N GLY A 192 1.45 2.11 4.43
CA GLY A 192 0.39 2.76 3.67
C GLY A 192 0.73 4.19 3.26
N LEU A 193 -0.03 4.69 2.29
CA LEU A 193 0.20 5.92 1.51
C LEU A 193 0.40 7.23 2.29
N SER A 194 0.10 7.24 3.58
CA SER A 194 0.22 8.41 4.45
C SER A 194 1.55 8.44 5.21
N SER A 195 2.33 7.37 5.15
CA SER A 195 3.63 7.24 5.80
C SER A 195 4.59 6.45 4.93
N ASP A 196 5.86 6.41 5.32
CA ASP A 196 6.87 5.60 4.67
C ASP A 196 7.73 4.86 5.72
N PRO A 197 8.63 3.96 5.30
CA PRO A 197 9.53 3.29 6.23
C PRO A 197 10.42 4.25 7.05
N ALA A 198 10.77 5.42 6.54
CA ALA A 198 11.60 6.37 7.28
C ALA A 198 10.83 6.99 8.46
N MET A 199 9.58 7.37 8.25
CA MET A 199 8.65 7.85 9.28
C MET A 199 8.44 6.78 10.36
N ASN A 200 8.18 5.53 9.95
CA ASN A 200 7.91 4.41 10.86
C ASN A 200 9.11 4.08 11.76
N ARG A 201 10.34 4.16 11.25
CA ARG A 201 11.57 3.85 12.00
C ARG A 201 11.89 4.82 13.14
N ARG A 202 11.16 5.94 13.21
CA ARG A 202 11.19 6.87 14.33
C ARG A 202 10.52 6.33 15.59
N VAL A 203 9.78 5.23 15.47
CA VAL A 203 9.08 4.55 16.58
C VAL A 203 9.76 3.19 16.81
N SER A 204 10.64 3.10 17.81
CA SER A 204 11.46 1.90 18.05
C SER A 204 10.67 0.61 18.27
N ALA A 205 9.44 0.73 18.78
CA ALA A 205 8.53 -0.40 18.96
C ALA A 205 8.25 -1.15 17.64
N LEU A 206 8.41 -0.51 16.48
CA LEU A 206 8.21 -1.14 15.17
C LEU A 206 9.42 -1.90 14.64
N ASP A 207 10.62 -1.75 15.21
CA ASP A 207 11.87 -2.29 14.65
C ASP A 207 11.86 -3.83 14.47
N HIS A 208 11.14 -4.52 15.35
CA HIS A 208 11.05 -5.99 15.32
C HIS A 208 10.05 -6.50 14.27
N LEU A 209 9.23 -5.62 13.69
CA LEU A 209 8.21 -5.96 12.71
C LEU A 209 8.69 -5.61 11.31
N PRO A 210 8.47 -6.49 10.31
CA PRO A 210 8.64 -6.10 8.92
C PRO A 210 7.68 -4.98 8.55
N LEU A 211 8.22 -3.94 7.91
CA LEU A 211 7.44 -2.89 7.27
C LEU A 211 7.20 -3.29 5.82
N ILE A 212 5.94 -3.46 5.43
CA ILE A 212 5.56 -3.73 4.04
C ILE A 212 4.76 -2.55 3.48
N SER A 213 4.74 -2.44 2.15
CA SER A 213 4.09 -1.32 1.46
C SER A 213 3.26 -1.89 0.32
N ASN A 214 1.99 -1.49 0.24
CA ASN A 214 1.04 -2.01 -0.74
C ASN A 214 0.12 -0.89 -1.21
N SER A 215 -0.44 -1.06 -2.40
CA SER A 215 -1.05 0.08 -3.08
C SER A 215 -2.38 0.53 -2.49
N ASP A 216 -3.13 -0.32 -1.79
CA ASP A 216 -4.55 -0.09 -1.48
C ASP A 216 -5.29 0.37 -2.77
N ALA A 217 -5.05 -0.36 -3.86
CA ALA A 217 -5.53 0.05 -5.17
C ALA A 217 -7.05 -0.10 -5.26
N HIS A 218 -7.71 1.03 -5.57
CA HIS A 218 -9.12 1.10 -5.90
C HIS A 218 -9.37 1.24 -7.43
N SER A 219 -8.30 1.31 -8.22
CA SER A 219 -8.37 1.43 -9.68
C SER A 219 -7.09 0.89 -10.31
N LEU A 220 -7.20 0.28 -11.48
CA LEU A 220 -6.08 -0.35 -12.18
C LEU A 220 -4.82 0.54 -12.34
N PRO A 221 -4.92 1.84 -12.66
CA PRO A 221 -3.73 2.70 -12.77
C PRO A 221 -2.94 2.89 -11.46
N LYS A 222 -3.59 2.68 -10.30
CA LYS A 222 -3.00 2.84 -8.97
C LYS A 222 -2.30 1.58 -8.45
N LEU A 223 -2.42 0.44 -9.15
CA LEU A 223 -1.72 -0.79 -8.78
C LEU A 223 -0.22 -0.55 -8.69
N GLY A 224 0.41 -1.09 -7.65
CA GLY A 224 1.86 -1.00 -7.45
C GLY A 224 2.40 0.41 -7.22
N ARG A 225 1.57 1.40 -6.87
CA ARG A 225 2.09 2.69 -6.36
C ARG A 225 2.92 2.52 -5.08
N GLU A 226 2.62 1.45 -4.33
CA GLU A 226 3.50 0.84 -3.35
C GLU A 226 3.55 -0.67 -3.61
N ALA A 227 4.69 -1.31 -3.33
CA ALA A 227 4.88 -2.75 -3.51
C ALA A 227 6.11 -3.25 -2.74
N ASN A 228 6.25 -4.57 -2.64
CA ASN A 228 7.34 -5.25 -1.93
C ASN A 228 8.21 -6.02 -2.93
N VAL A 229 9.53 -5.84 -2.89
CA VAL A 229 10.45 -6.58 -3.76
C VAL A 229 11.18 -7.65 -2.97
N LEU A 230 10.97 -8.91 -3.36
CA LEU A 230 11.41 -10.08 -2.61
C LEU A 230 12.24 -11.01 -3.49
N GLU A 231 13.15 -11.77 -2.88
CA GLU A 231 13.83 -12.91 -3.45
C GLU A 231 13.45 -14.15 -2.63
N ALA A 232 12.63 -15.03 -3.21
CA ALA A 232 12.11 -16.21 -2.54
C ALA A 232 11.80 -17.32 -3.55
N GLU A 233 11.59 -18.54 -3.05
CA GLU A 233 10.99 -19.61 -3.82
C GLU A 233 9.52 -19.29 -4.14
N ALA A 234 8.95 -19.96 -5.14
CA ALA A 234 7.55 -19.79 -5.52
C ALA A 234 6.63 -20.55 -4.56
N ASP A 235 6.53 -20.06 -3.33
CA ASP A 235 5.78 -20.67 -2.24
C ASP A 235 5.34 -19.58 -1.25
N LEU A 236 4.08 -19.58 -0.84
CA LEU A 236 3.54 -18.57 0.08
C LEU A 236 4.28 -18.57 1.44
N SER A 237 4.65 -19.72 1.97
CA SER A 237 5.43 -19.81 3.21
C SER A 237 6.85 -19.25 3.04
N ALA A 238 7.47 -19.47 1.88
CA ALA A 238 8.80 -18.92 1.57
C ALA A 238 8.77 -17.39 1.44
N LEU A 239 7.72 -16.83 0.83
CA LEU A 239 7.46 -15.39 0.76
C LEU A 239 7.26 -14.80 2.16
N ARG A 240 6.47 -15.47 3.02
CA ARG A 240 6.25 -15.05 4.41
C ARG A 240 7.58 -15.01 5.17
N ALA A 241 8.37 -16.06 5.04
CA ALA A 241 9.66 -16.17 5.72
C ALA A 241 10.65 -15.10 5.22
N ALA A 242 10.62 -14.73 3.95
CA ALA A 242 11.47 -13.68 3.39
C ALA A 242 11.16 -12.30 3.99
N ILE A 243 9.87 -11.98 4.15
CA ILE A 243 9.43 -10.74 4.81
C ILE A 243 9.79 -10.77 6.30
N LYS A 244 9.42 -11.84 7.02
CA LYS A 244 9.63 -11.95 8.47
C LYS A 244 11.10 -11.95 8.88
N SER A 245 12.00 -12.49 8.05
CA SER A 245 13.42 -12.50 8.39
C SER A 245 14.04 -11.11 8.37
N GLN A 246 13.41 -10.14 7.69
CA GLN A 246 13.97 -8.81 7.44
C GLN A 246 15.43 -8.90 6.93
N ASP A 247 15.69 -9.87 6.04
CA ASP A 247 17.01 -10.10 5.45
C ASP A 247 17.07 -9.35 4.12
N PRO A 248 17.98 -8.36 3.94
CA PRO A 248 18.07 -7.58 2.70
C PRO A 248 18.41 -8.42 1.45
N ASN A 249 18.84 -9.67 1.60
CA ASN A 249 19.03 -10.59 0.47
C ASN A 249 17.74 -11.29 0.03
N ARG A 250 16.68 -11.23 0.85
CA ARG A 250 15.38 -11.89 0.62
C ARG A 250 14.21 -10.92 0.57
N PHE A 251 14.24 -9.86 1.37
CA PHE A 251 13.35 -8.71 1.26
C PHE A 251 14.21 -7.53 0.78
N LEU A 252 14.26 -7.36 -0.54
CA LEU A 252 15.27 -6.51 -1.17
C LEU A 252 15.04 -5.03 -0.90
N TYR A 253 13.79 -4.58 -0.99
CA TYR A 253 13.34 -3.22 -0.69
C TYR A 253 11.82 -3.11 -0.87
N THR A 254 11.23 -2.02 -0.39
CA THR A 254 9.88 -1.59 -0.73
C THR A 254 9.90 -0.53 -1.84
N ILE A 255 8.89 -0.54 -2.69
CA ILE A 255 8.56 0.54 -3.61
C ILE A 255 7.57 1.44 -2.87
N GLU A 256 7.89 2.73 -2.81
CA GLU A 256 7.12 3.70 -2.02
C GLU A 256 6.49 4.78 -2.88
N PHE A 257 5.31 5.18 -2.44
CA PHE A 257 4.70 6.45 -2.78
C PHE A 257 5.29 7.55 -1.88
N TYR A 258 5.24 8.82 -2.30
CA TYR A 258 5.69 9.91 -1.45
C TYR A 258 4.56 10.31 -0.47
N PRO A 259 4.70 10.10 0.84
CA PRO A 259 3.64 10.42 1.80
C PRO A 259 3.31 11.92 1.82
N GLU A 260 4.22 12.78 1.37
CA GLU A 260 4.00 14.22 1.23
C GLU A 260 2.86 14.57 0.26
N GLU A 261 2.53 13.71 -0.70
CA GLU A 261 1.35 13.94 -1.55
C GLU A 261 0.03 13.73 -0.78
N GLY A 262 0.08 13.05 0.35
CA GLY A 262 -1.06 12.79 1.22
C GLY A 262 -1.80 14.07 1.62
N LYS A 263 -3.13 14.03 1.56
CA LYS A 263 -4.03 15.16 1.88
C LYS A 263 -3.86 15.73 3.29
N TYR A 264 -3.33 14.94 4.21
CA TYR A 264 -3.19 15.24 5.62
C TYR A 264 -1.77 14.96 6.08
N HIS A 265 -0.75 15.14 5.23
CA HIS A 265 0.63 14.86 5.62
C HIS A 265 1.11 15.85 6.70
N TYR A 266 1.08 17.15 6.38
CA TYR A 266 1.41 18.22 7.32
C TYR A 266 0.17 18.77 8.03
N ASP A 267 0.43 19.46 9.13
CA ASP A 267 -0.59 20.24 9.81
C ASP A 267 -0.99 21.42 8.92
N GLY A 268 -2.25 21.83 8.99
CA GLY A 268 -2.63 22.99 8.21
C GLY A 268 -3.99 23.58 8.45
N HIS A 269 -4.21 24.67 7.74
CA HIS A 269 -5.47 25.39 7.68
C HIS A 269 -5.71 25.85 6.25
N ARG A 270 -6.49 25.06 5.52
CA ARG A 270 -6.84 25.24 4.11
C ARG A 270 -7.33 26.65 3.81
N GLY A 271 -8.20 27.19 4.67
CA GLY A 271 -8.78 28.52 4.47
C GLY A 271 -7.77 29.66 4.48
N CYS A 272 -6.58 29.46 5.07
CA CYS A 272 -5.51 30.46 5.10
C CYS A 272 -4.27 30.05 4.28
N GLY A 273 -4.29 28.89 3.62
CA GLY A 273 -3.13 28.38 2.88
C GLY A 273 -1.92 28.03 3.75
N VAL A 274 -2.14 27.74 5.04
CA VAL A 274 -1.05 27.45 6.00
C VAL A 274 -0.80 25.94 6.02
N SER A 275 0.45 25.56 5.79
CA SER A 275 0.99 24.19 5.93
C SER A 275 2.25 24.25 6.77
N LEU A 276 2.31 23.48 7.86
CA LEU A 276 3.39 23.56 8.83
C LEU A 276 3.88 22.16 9.21
N PRO A 277 5.20 21.97 9.36
CA PRO A 277 5.73 20.76 9.99
C PRO A 277 5.39 20.75 11.50
N PRO A 278 5.41 19.56 12.15
CA PRO A 278 4.96 19.40 13.54
C PRO A 278 5.64 20.35 14.53
N GLU A 279 6.96 20.53 14.43
CA GLU A 279 7.73 21.39 15.32
C GLU A 279 7.23 22.85 15.30
N GLU A 280 6.91 23.38 14.12
CA GLU A 280 6.43 24.76 13.98
C GLU A 280 4.99 24.90 14.46
N THR A 281 4.16 23.89 14.23
CA THR A 281 2.80 23.82 14.79
C THR A 281 2.81 23.90 16.31
N GLU A 282 3.73 23.18 16.97
CA GLU A 282 3.87 23.21 18.43
C GLU A 282 4.33 24.58 18.95
N ARG A 283 5.29 25.21 18.28
CA ARG A 283 5.72 26.59 18.60
C ARG A 283 4.55 27.59 18.52
N LEU A 284 3.64 27.40 17.57
CA LEU A 284 2.43 28.19 17.41
C LEU A 284 1.25 27.72 18.28
N LYS A 285 1.47 26.77 19.21
CA LYS A 285 0.45 26.21 20.11
C LYS A 285 -0.77 25.69 19.36
N ARG A 286 -0.52 25.02 18.22
CA ARG A 286 -1.53 24.43 17.33
C ARG A 286 -2.55 25.44 16.77
N ARG A 287 -2.17 26.71 16.66
CA ARG A 287 -3.01 27.79 16.13
C ARG A 287 -2.48 28.33 14.81
N CYS A 288 -3.39 28.60 13.88
CA CYS A 288 -3.09 29.23 12.61
C CYS A 288 -2.52 30.64 12.84
N PRO A 289 -1.34 30.97 12.30
CA PRO A 289 -0.72 32.29 12.49
C PRO A 289 -1.48 33.42 11.79
N VAL A 290 -2.38 33.09 10.84
CA VAL A 290 -3.16 34.06 10.09
C VAL A 290 -4.48 34.41 10.79
N CYS A 291 -5.20 33.41 11.30
CA CYS A 291 -6.56 33.62 11.84
C CYS A 291 -6.77 33.17 13.29
N GLY A 292 -5.76 32.58 13.95
CA GLY A 292 -5.83 32.13 15.35
C GLY A 292 -6.67 30.88 15.62
N LYS A 293 -7.37 30.33 14.62
CA LYS A 293 -8.12 29.06 14.72
C LYS A 293 -7.18 27.87 14.90
N ARG A 294 -7.71 26.74 15.39
CA ARG A 294 -6.94 25.49 15.50
C ARG A 294 -6.54 24.99 14.11
N LEU A 295 -5.33 24.44 14.02
CA LEU A 295 -4.84 23.73 12.84
C LEU A 295 -5.45 22.31 12.80
N THR A 296 -5.70 21.81 11.60
CA THR A 296 -5.94 20.37 11.37
C THR A 296 -4.60 19.67 11.52
N ILE A 297 -4.53 18.69 12.43
CA ILE A 297 -3.31 17.93 12.69
C ILE A 297 -3.12 16.85 11.61
N GLY A 298 -1.92 16.78 11.06
CA GLY A 298 -1.51 15.87 10.01
C GLY A 298 -0.89 14.57 10.55
N VAL A 299 -0.64 13.65 9.63
CA VAL A 299 -0.06 12.33 9.90
C VAL A 299 1.38 12.44 10.38
N MET A 300 2.17 13.36 9.80
CA MET A 300 3.55 13.57 10.25
C MET A 300 3.62 14.02 11.72
N HIS A 301 2.63 14.80 12.17
CA HIS A 301 2.52 15.18 13.58
C HIS A 301 2.15 13.99 14.46
N ARG A 302 1.22 13.14 14.01
CA ARG A 302 0.90 11.91 14.74
C ARG A 302 2.10 10.96 14.85
N VAL A 303 2.96 10.90 13.82
CA VAL A 303 4.25 10.20 13.90
C VAL A 303 5.15 10.87 14.94
N GLU A 304 5.26 12.21 14.92
CA GLU A 304 6.03 12.96 15.91
C GLU A 304 5.58 12.68 17.34
N ASP A 305 4.27 12.64 17.60
CA ASP A 305 3.69 12.38 18.92
C ASP A 305 4.12 11.02 19.49
N LEU A 306 4.32 10.01 18.63
CA LEU A 306 4.69 8.64 19.02
C LEU A 306 6.18 8.32 18.82
N ALA A 307 6.93 9.19 18.16
CA ALA A 307 8.32 8.98 17.85
C ALA A 307 9.19 9.07 19.11
N ASP A 308 10.04 8.07 19.32
CA ASP A 308 11.07 8.06 20.35
C ASP A 308 12.47 8.31 19.79
N ARG A 309 12.56 8.56 18.48
CA ARG A 309 13.80 8.90 17.78
C ARG A 309 13.62 10.15 16.91
N PRO A 310 14.65 11.01 16.84
CA PRO A 310 14.67 12.08 15.86
C PRO A 310 14.74 11.50 14.45
N GLU A 311 14.22 12.25 13.47
CA GLU A 311 14.37 11.92 12.05
C GLU A 311 15.86 11.89 11.65
N GLN A 312 16.65 12.80 12.21
CA GLN A 312 18.07 12.96 11.92
C GLN A 312 18.90 11.91 12.67
N GLY A 313 19.86 11.29 11.98
CA GLY A 313 20.80 10.36 12.60
C GLY A 313 20.26 8.93 12.77
N LEU A 314 19.11 8.60 12.18
CA LEU A 314 18.68 7.20 12.08
C LEU A 314 19.73 6.38 11.32
N PRO A 315 20.05 5.15 11.77
CA PRO A 315 20.96 4.28 11.01
C PRO A 315 20.38 3.96 9.63
N PRO A 316 21.18 3.48 8.66
CA PRO A 316 20.64 2.96 7.41
C PRO A 316 19.54 1.91 7.65
N PRO A 317 18.46 1.91 6.86
CA PRO A 317 17.41 0.92 7.05
C PRO A 317 17.92 -0.47 6.71
N ARG A 318 17.43 -1.47 7.45
CA ARG A 318 17.72 -2.87 7.16
C ARG A 318 17.16 -3.28 5.80
N ILE A 319 15.93 -2.86 5.52
CA ILE A 319 15.24 -3.02 4.25
C ILE A 319 15.10 -1.62 3.61
N PRO A 320 15.78 -1.35 2.49
CA PRO A 320 15.68 -0.04 1.82
C PRO A 320 14.27 0.26 1.32
N ALA A 321 13.97 1.55 1.18
CA ALA A 321 12.79 2.07 0.50
C ALA A 321 13.19 2.76 -0.80
N ARG A 322 12.42 2.58 -1.88
CA ARG A 322 12.63 3.24 -3.17
C ARG A 322 11.38 3.99 -3.60
N TYR A 323 11.43 5.31 -3.54
CA TYR A 323 10.30 6.16 -3.92
C TYR A 323 10.19 6.30 -5.43
N LEU A 324 8.98 6.12 -5.96
CA LEU A 324 8.68 6.29 -7.38
C LEU A 324 7.58 7.33 -7.59
N VAL A 325 7.73 8.12 -8.66
CA VAL A 325 6.63 8.91 -9.24
C VAL A 325 6.06 8.08 -10.39
N PRO A 326 4.73 7.81 -10.45
CA PRO A 326 4.13 7.06 -11.54
C PRO A 326 4.52 7.60 -12.91
N LEU A 327 4.84 6.73 -13.86
CA LEU A 327 5.34 7.15 -15.17
C LEU A 327 4.37 8.08 -15.89
N ILE A 328 3.05 7.85 -15.72
CA ILE A 328 2.01 8.70 -16.29
C ILE A 328 2.07 10.16 -15.77
N GLU A 329 2.49 10.35 -14.52
CA GLU A 329 2.64 11.67 -13.90
C GLU A 329 3.91 12.37 -14.40
N ILE A 330 5.01 11.64 -14.53
CA ILE A 330 6.25 12.16 -15.15
C ILE A 330 5.96 12.63 -16.59
N ILE A 331 5.21 11.84 -17.36
CA ILE A 331 4.78 12.20 -18.72
C ILE A 331 3.90 13.45 -18.69
N ALA A 332 2.90 13.49 -17.80
CA ALA A 332 2.00 14.61 -17.68
C ALA A 332 2.75 15.92 -17.35
N GLU A 333 3.68 15.88 -16.40
CA GLU A 333 4.52 17.02 -16.02
C GLU A 333 5.39 17.47 -17.20
N ALA A 334 6.10 16.55 -17.86
CA ALA A 334 6.95 16.85 -19.01
C ALA A 334 6.17 17.47 -20.17
N MET A 335 4.92 17.05 -20.37
CA MET A 335 4.06 17.58 -21.43
C MET A 335 3.30 18.85 -21.03
N GLY A 336 3.40 19.29 -19.76
CA GLY A 336 2.59 20.40 -19.23
C GLY A 336 1.09 20.15 -19.30
N ARG A 337 0.66 18.88 -19.13
CA ARG A 337 -0.74 18.43 -19.28
C ARG A 337 -1.21 17.71 -18.02
N ARG A 338 -2.52 17.50 -17.93
CA ARG A 338 -3.11 16.65 -16.89
C ARG A 338 -2.96 15.18 -17.26
N VAL A 339 -2.92 14.30 -16.26
CA VAL A 339 -2.75 12.83 -16.45
C VAL A 339 -3.85 12.20 -17.31
N GLU A 340 -5.05 12.77 -17.31
CA GLU A 340 -6.20 12.28 -18.08
C GLU A 340 -6.16 12.71 -19.56
N ALA A 341 -5.20 13.54 -19.97
CA ALA A 341 -5.11 13.98 -21.34
C ALA A 341 -4.79 12.80 -22.27
N LYS A 342 -5.57 12.64 -23.35
CA LYS A 342 -5.40 11.52 -24.32
C LYS A 342 -3.95 11.35 -24.80
N GLY A 343 -3.26 12.46 -25.06
CA GLY A 343 -1.85 12.43 -25.49
C GLY A 343 -0.88 11.88 -24.42
N VAL A 344 -1.19 12.10 -23.14
CA VAL A 344 -0.42 11.56 -22.01
C VAL A 344 -0.62 10.04 -21.94
N THR A 345 -1.87 9.56 -22.00
CA THR A 345 -2.16 8.11 -22.04
C THR A 345 -1.54 7.41 -23.26
N GLN A 346 -1.64 8.02 -24.45
CA GLN A 346 -1.03 7.47 -25.67
C GLN A 346 0.50 7.39 -25.56
N THR A 347 1.13 8.40 -24.96
CA THR A 347 2.58 8.40 -24.73
C THR A 347 2.95 7.30 -23.73
N TYR A 348 2.19 7.15 -22.64
CA TYR A 348 2.40 6.09 -21.67
C TYR A 348 2.30 4.71 -22.32
N ASP A 349 1.24 4.43 -23.08
CA ASP A 349 1.08 3.14 -23.76
C ASP A 349 2.22 2.85 -24.76
N ARG A 350 2.69 3.87 -25.50
CA ARG A 350 3.86 3.75 -26.39
C ARG A 350 5.13 3.41 -25.62
N LEU A 351 5.36 4.06 -24.47
CA LEU A 351 6.54 3.81 -23.65
C LEU A 351 6.49 2.43 -23.01
N ILE A 352 5.34 1.97 -22.53
CA ILE A 352 5.16 0.60 -22.04
C ILE A 352 5.47 -0.41 -23.16
N ALA A 353 4.93 -0.21 -24.36
CA ALA A 353 5.15 -1.13 -25.48
C ALA A 353 6.64 -1.27 -25.84
N ALA A 354 7.41 -0.17 -25.79
CA ALA A 354 8.85 -0.18 -26.06
C ALA A 354 9.68 -0.67 -24.87
N GLY A 355 9.33 -0.25 -23.66
CA GLY A 355 10.07 -0.48 -22.42
C GLY A 355 9.62 -1.71 -21.62
N LYS A 356 8.68 -2.50 -22.15
CA LYS A 356 8.04 -3.70 -21.58
C LYS A 356 7.05 -3.42 -20.44
N ASN A 357 7.48 -2.74 -19.38
CA ASN A 357 6.62 -2.41 -18.24
C ASN A 357 7.11 -1.15 -17.49
N GLU A 358 6.24 -0.59 -16.65
CA GLU A 358 6.49 0.67 -15.96
C GLU A 358 7.69 0.60 -15.02
N PHE A 359 7.78 -0.40 -14.13
CA PHE A 359 8.88 -0.50 -13.18
C PHE A 359 10.23 -0.70 -13.87
N ARG A 360 10.27 -1.43 -14.98
CA ARG A 360 11.49 -1.54 -15.78
C ARG A 360 11.94 -0.17 -16.27
N ILE A 361 11.02 0.62 -16.85
CA ILE A 361 11.31 1.97 -17.34
C ILE A 361 11.78 2.87 -16.18
N LEU A 362 11.05 2.86 -15.06
CA LEU A 362 11.33 3.74 -13.94
C LEU A 362 12.59 3.38 -13.17
N ARG A 363 12.98 2.09 -13.11
CA ARG A 363 14.02 1.62 -12.18
C ARG A 363 15.18 0.87 -12.84
N ASP A 364 14.89 -0.07 -13.73
CA ASP A 364 15.85 -1.12 -14.08
C ASP A 364 16.56 -0.85 -15.43
N ALA A 365 15.88 -0.20 -16.39
CA ALA A 365 16.43 0.05 -17.72
C ALA A 365 17.57 1.08 -17.67
N PRO A 366 18.73 0.83 -18.32
CA PRO A 366 19.82 1.79 -18.38
C PRO A 366 19.43 3.10 -19.09
N PRO A 367 19.96 4.27 -18.68
CA PRO A 367 19.65 5.55 -19.31
C PRO A 367 19.90 5.60 -20.82
N GLU A 368 20.97 4.96 -21.29
CA GLU A 368 21.34 4.87 -22.70
C GLU A 368 20.32 4.08 -23.52
N GLU A 369 19.72 3.03 -22.94
CA GLU A 369 18.66 2.29 -23.57
C GLU A 369 17.38 3.13 -23.63
N LEU A 370 17.01 3.77 -22.51
CA LEU A 370 15.82 4.61 -22.43
C LEU A 370 15.89 5.76 -23.44
N ALA A 371 17.06 6.37 -23.63
CA ALA A 371 17.27 7.46 -24.58
C ALA A 371 16.91 7.09 -26.03
N THR A 372 16.87 5.80 -26.38
CA THR A 372 16.50 5.35 -27.73
C THR A 372 14.99 5.47 -28.02
N PHE A 373 14.13 5.53 -26.99
CA PHE A 373 12.66 5.54 -27.18
C PHE A 373 11.88 6.50 -26.26
N VAL A 374 12.48 6.95 -25.16
CA VAL A 374 11.90 7.92 -24.20
C VAL A 374 12.25 9.34 -24.62
N PRO A 375 11.27 10.26 -24.78
CA PRO A 375 11.55 11.66 -25.09
C PRO A 375 12.42 12.35 -24.02
N PRO A 376 13.30 13.31 -24.40
CA PRO A 376 14.30 13.89 -23.51
C PRO A 376 13.76 14.44 -22.17
N ASP A 377 12.64 15.17 -22.19
CA ASP A 377 12.07 15.76 -20.96
C ASP A 377 11.52 14.70 -20.01
N ILE A 378 10.90 13.63 -20.56
CA ILE A 378 10.41 12.49 -19.76
C ILE A 378 11.60 11.73 -19.19
N LEU A 379 12.64 11.49 -19.99
CA LEU A 379 13.87 10.83 -19.53
C LEU A 379 14.52 11.61 -18.39
N LYS A 380 14.62 12.94 -18.51
CA LYS A 380 15.11 13.82 -17.46
C LYS A 380 14.30 13.64 -16.16
N GLY A 381 12.97 13.59 -16.25
CA GLY A 381 12.10 13.35 -15.09
C GLY A 381 12.36 12.00 -14.43
N ILE A 382 12.51 10.93 -15.23
CA ILE A 382 12.86 9.59 -14.73
C ILE A 382 14.21 9.61 -14.01
N LEU A 383 15.23 10.25 -14.59
CA LEU A 383 16.58 10.28 -13.99
C LEU A 383 16.62 11.10 -12.70
N ARG A 384 15.91 12.24 -12.64
CA ARG A 384 15.76 13.03 -11.41
C ARG A 384 15.07 12.24 -10.31
N MET A 385 13.97 11.55 -10.63
CA MET A 385 13.29 10.65 -9.69
C MET A 385 14.24 9.56 -9.17
N ARG A 386 15.01 8.90 -10.05
CA ARG A 386 15.99 7.86 -9.65
C ARG A 386 17.07 8.42 -8.72
N ALA A 387 17.46 9.68 -8.90
CA ALA A 387 18.44 10.37 -8.06
C ALA A 387 17.84 10.93 -6.75
N GLY A 388 16.52 10.85 -6.56
CA GLY A 388 15.83 11.50 -5.43
C GLY A 388 15.79 13.02 -5.54
N GLU A 389 16.09 13.58 -6.71
CA GLU A 389 16.05 15.02 -7.00
C GLU A 389 14.61 15.46 -7.26
N VAL A 390 13.81 15.49 -6.20
CA VAL A 390 12.38 15.81 -6.24
C VAL A 390 12.06 17.02 -5.38
N ILE A 391 11.18 17.89 -5.85
CA ILE A 391 10.61 18.97 -5.03
C ILE A 391 9.34 18.42 -4.38
N LYS A 392 9.34 18.38 -3.06
CA LYS A 392 8.21 17.90 -2.26
C LYS A 392 7.40 19.08 -1.76
N ILE A 393 6.12 19.13 -2.12
CA ILE A 393 5.16 20.11 -1.60
C ILE A 393 4.13 19.35 -0.78
N PRO A 394 4.25 19.37 0.56
CA PRO A 394 3.35 18.63 1.44
C PRO A 394 1.88 19.00 1.30
N GLY A 395 1.02 18.00 1.29
CA GLY A 395 -0.42 18.17 1.46
C GLY A 395 -0.80 18.45 2.91
N TYR A 396 -1.95 19.09 3.09
CA TYR A 396 -2.44 19.52 4.41
C TYR A 396 -3.93 19.80 4.37
N ASP A 397 -4.61 19.59 5.50
CA ASP A 397 -6.03 19.94 5.70
C ASP A 397 -6.94 19.56 4.52
N GLY A 398 -6.74 18.35 4.00
CA GLY A 398 -7.50 17.75 2.90
C GLY A 398 -7.09 18.20 1.47
N ILE A 399 -6.05 19.03 1.33
CA ILE A 399 -5.43 19.39 0.05
C ILE A 399 -4.30 18.40 -0.22
N PHE A 400 -4.30 17.76 -1.40
CA PHE A 400 -3.19 16.91 -1.82
C PHE A 400 -1.91 17.72 -1.99
N GLY A 401 -0.80 17.11 -1.58
CA GLY A 401 0.54 17.59 -1.90
C GLY A 401 0.89 17.34 -3.36
N LYS A 402 2.12 17.66 -3.72
CA LYS A 402 2.65 17.47 -5.08
C LYS A 402 4.11 17.11 -5.02
N ILE A 403 4.50 16.10 -5.79
CA ILE A 403 5.89 15.89 -6.19
C ILE A 403 6.13 16.50 -7.55
N GLN A 404 7.24 17.21 -7.71
CA GLN A 404 7.65 17.83 -8.97
C GLN A 404 9.07 17.42 -9.32
N LEU A 405 9.27 17.10 -10.59
CA LEU A 405 10.54 16.62 -11.13
C LEU A 405 11.19 17.60 -12.08
N LEU A 406 10.43 18.41 -12.81
CA LEU A 406 10.94 19.16 -13.96
C LEU A 406 10.89 20.68 -13.78
N LYS A 407 10.22 21.15 -12.74
CA LYS A 407 10.13 22.58 -12.40
C LYS A 407 11.35 23.12 -11.68
#